data_AF-A0A957U5R9-F1
#
_entry.id   AF-A0A957U5R9-F1
#
_cell.length_a   1.000
_cell.length_b   1.000
_cell.length_c   1.000
_cell.angle_alpha   90.00
_cell.angle_beta   90.00
_cell.angle_gamma   90.00
#
_symmetry.space_group_name_H-M   'P 1'
#
loop_
_entity.id
_entity.type
_entity.pdbx_description
1 polymer ?
#
loop_
_entity_poly.entity_id
_entity_poly.type
_entity_poly.pdbx_seq_one_letter_code
_entity_poly.pdbx_strand_id
1 'polypeptide(L)'
;QADAIAAGRLLLSAAPFGHLEKVAADNGFSPVDGVLFDLGVSSFQLQTSERGFSFLQAGPLDMRFDPAQTFSAADVVNDWDEEALADVIYRYGEEQQSRRIARYLVKHRPFATTAQLAEAVEQAVGGRRGSRIHPATRTFQALRIVVNQELQQLEEALPQA
;
A
#
# COMPACT_ATOMS: atom_id res chain seq x y z
N GLN A 1 -6.84 22.61 10.90
CA GLN A 1 -6.38 22.74 9.49
C GLN A 1 -7.03 23.91 8.77
N ALA A 2 -8.37 24.07 8.81
CA ALA A 2 -9.07 25.17 8.13
C ALA A 2 -8.52 26.58 8.44
N ASP A 3 -8.25 26.89 9.71
CA ASP A 3 -7.73 28.21 10.12
C ASP A 3 -6.30 28.48 9.62
N ALA A 4 -5.48 27.43 9.45
CA ALA A 4 -4.12 27.56 8.92
C ALA A 4 -4.12 27.81 7.41
N ILE A 5 -5.04 27.16 6.68
CA ILE A 5 -5.28 27.39 5.24
C ILE A 5 -5.81 28.80 5.04
N ALA A 6 -6.83 29.21 5.80
CA ALA A 6 -7.41 30.55 5.71
C ALA A 6 -6.39 31.66 6.04
N ALA A 7 -5.45 31.38 6.95
CA ALA A 7 -4.37 32.29 7.30
C ALA A 7 -3.16 32.23 6.33
N GLY A 8 -3.20 31.44 5.26
CA GLY A 8 -2.10 31.30 4.29
C GLY A 8 -0.83 30.63 4.85
N ARG A 9 -0.92 29.96 6.01
CA ARG A 9 0.20 29.26 6.67
C ARG A 9 0.30 27.78 6.29
N LEU A 10 -0.63 27.30 5.47
CA LEU A 10 -0.68 25.93 4.97
C LEU A 10 -1.19 25.95 3.52
N LEU A 11 -0.38 25.43 2.60
CA LEU A 11 -0.77 25.17 1.22
C LEU A 11 -0.88 23.66 1.01
N LEU A 12 -1.97 23.22 0.39
CA LEU A 12 -2.19 21.81 0.05
C LEU A 12 -2.02 21.63 -1.46
N SER A 13 -1.17 20.69 -1.85
CA SER A 13 -0.98 20.29 -3.24
C SER A 13 -1.24 18.80 -3.38
N ALA A 14 -2.08 18.42 -4.34
CA ALA A 14 -2.37 17.03 -4.65
C ALA A 14 -1.42 16.57 -5.77
N ALA A 15 -0.31 15.95 -5.38
CA ALA A 15 0.69 15.41 -6.31
C ALA A 15 1.42 14.20 -5.68
N PRO A 16 1.97 13.29 -6.50
CA PRO A 16 2.93 12.30 -6.00
C PRO A 16 4.12 12.99 -5.34
N PHE A 17 4.61 12.44 -4.23
CA PHE A 17 5.74 13.05 -3.51
C PHE A 17 7.07 12.90 -4.28
N GLY A 18 7.14 12.03 -5.29
CA GLY A 18 8.23 12.03 -6.29
C GLY A 18 8.32 13.32 -7.12
N HIS A 19 7.37 14.26 -7.00
CA HIS A 19 7.41 15.57 -7.64
C HIS A 19 7.67 16.72 -6.64
N LEU A 20 8.26 16.42 -5.48
CA LEU A 20 8.47 17.36 -4.38
C LEU A 20 9.09 18.69 -4.83
N GLU A 21 10.25 18.66 -5.50
CA GLU A 21 11.00 19.86 -5.89
C GLU A 21 10.16 20.75 -6.80
N LYS A 22 9.50 20.14 -7.79
CA LYS A 22 8.64 20.87 -8.73
C LYS A 22 7.48 21.55 -8.01
N VAL A 23 6.78 20.82 -7.13
CA VAL A 23 5.64 21.36 -6.39
C VAL A 23 6.09 22.49 -5.46
N ALA A 24 7.24 22.33 -4.80
CA ALA A 24 7.79 23.34 -3.91
C ALA A 24 8.15 24.61 -4.70
N ALA A 25 8.85 24.48 -5.84
CA ALA A 25 9.20 25.60 -6.72
C ALA A 25 7.98 26.32 -7.30
N ASP A 26 7.00 25.58 -7.82
CA ASP A 26 5.77 26.15 -8.41
C ASP A 26 4.95 26.96 -7.39
N ASN A 27 5.12 26.67 -6.09
CA ASN A 27 4.45 27.38 -5.00
C ASN A 27 5.36 28.38 -4.25
N GLY A 28 6.58 28.63 -4.75
CA GLY A 28 7.50 29.61 -4.14
C GLY A 28 8.19 29.14 -2.86
N PHE A 29 8.21 27.84 -2.58
CA PHE A 29 8.86 27.21 -1.44
C PHE A 29 10.19 26.58 -1.85
N SER A 30 11.16 27.37 -2.31
CA SER A 30 12.51 26.86 -2.62
C SER A 30 13.59 27.90 -2.31
N PRO A 31 14.58 27.58 -1.45
CA PRO A 31 14.74 26.32 -0.71
C PRO A 31 13.72 26.19 0.44
N VAL A 32 13.56 24.97 0.97
CA VAL A 32 12.75 24.68 2.18
C VAL A 32 13.64 24.48 3.41
N ASP A 33 13.13 24.79 4.60
CA ASP A 33 13.87 24.60 5.87
C ASP A 33 13.85 23.15 6.37
N GLY A 34 12.92 22.33 5.88
CA GLY A 34 12.82 20.92 6.25
C GLY A 34 11.70 20.20 5.52
N VAL A 35 11.90 18.91 5.31
CA VAL A 35 10.95 18.00 4.66
C VAL A 35 10.60 16.89 5.64
N LEU A 36 9.30 16.58 5.76
CA LEU A 36 8.79 15.48 6.58
C LEU A 36 8.03 14.50 5.68
N PHE A 37 8.47 13.25 5.66
CA PHE A 37 7.75 12.14 5.04
C PHE A 37 7.08 11.29 6.13
N ASP A 38 5.74 11.31 6.17
CA ASP A 38 4.95 10.37 6.97
C ASP A 38 4.52 9.20 6.07
N LEU A 39 5.34 8.14 6.05
CA LEU A 39 5.17 7.02 5.14
C LEU A 39 4.22 5.96 5.72
N GLY A 40 3.24 5.56 4.93
CA GLY A 40 2.30 4.51 5.29
C GLY A 40 0.90 4.79 4.77
N VAL A 41 -0.09 4.14 5.39
CA VAL A 41 -1.50 4.41 5.14
C VAL A 41 -2.06 5.32 6.21
N SER A 42 -2.88 6.28 5.81
CA SER A 42 -3.61 7.10 6.77
C SER A 42 -4.70 6.28 7.46
N SER A 43 -5.06 6.69 8.68
CA SER A 43 -6.21 6.12 9.40
C SER A 43 -7.51 6.21 8.59
N PHE A 44 -7.68 7.29 7.82
CA PHE A 44 -8.82 7.47 6.91
C PHE A 44 -8.87 6.38 5.83
N GLN A 45 -7.72 6.07 5.20
CA GLN A 45 -7.63 5.00 4.20
C GLN A 45 -7.95 3.62 4.81
N LEU A 46 -7.53 3.36 6.05
CA LEU A 46 -7.83 2.11 6.76
C LEU A 46 -9.32 1.97 7.17
N GLN A 47 -10.02 3.09 7.34
CA GLN A 47 -11.44 3.13 7.70
C GLN A 47 -12.37 3.10 6.48
N THR A 48 -11.84 3.30 5.28
CA THR A 48 -12.62 3.37 4.04
C THR A 48 -12.64 1.99 3.37
N SER A 49 -13.59 1.14 3.77
CA SER A 49 -13.67 -0.26 3.31
C SER A 49 -13.73 -0.40 1.78
N GLU A 50 -14.37 0.53 1.06
CA GLU A 50 -14.46 0.47 -0.41
C GLU A 50 -13.11 0.59 -1.13
N ARG A 51 -12.04 1.00 -0.44
CA ARG A 51 -10.70 1.12 -1.01
C ARG A 51 -9.83 -0.13 -0.83
N GLY A 52 -10.28 -1.09 -0.02
CA GLY A 52 -9.60 -2.39 0.10
C GLY A 52 -8.26 -2.40 0.84
N PHE A 53 -7.90 -1.34 1.57
CA PHE A 53 -6.63 -1.28 2.33
C PHE A 53 -6.61 -2.14 3.59
N SER A 54 -7.78 -2.54 4.09
CA SER A 54 -7.94 -3.28 5.33
C SER A 54 -8.72 -4.57 5.08
N PHE A 55 -8.32 -5.64 5.76
CA PHE A 55 -9.11 -6.87 5.87
C PHE A 55 -9.98 -6.91 7.13
N LEU A 56 -9.86 -5.93 8.03
CA LEU A 56 -10.72 -5.83 9.21
C LEU A 56 -12.15 -5.43 8.83
N GLN A 57 -12.29 -4.71 7.71
CA GLN A 57 -13.56 -4.41 7.08
C GLN A 57 -13.52 -4.99 5.67
N ALA A 58 -14.47 -5.88 5.34
CA ALA A 58 -14.51 -6.49 4.03
C ALA A 58 -14.79 -5.44 2.96
N GLY A 59 -14.02 -5.46 1.89
CA GLY A 59 -14.15 -4.57 0.73
C GLY A 59 -13.56 -5.20 -0.53
N PRO A 60 -13.67 -4.53 -1.69
CA PRO A 60 -13.05 -4.99 -2.93
C PRO A 60 -11.53 -5.06 -2.76
N LEU A 61 -10.88 -6.01 -3.43
CA LEU A 61 -9.43 -6.14 -3.41
C LEU A 61 -8.77 -5.13 -4.35
N ASP A 62 -8.71 -3.86 -3.92
CA ASP A 62 -8.26 -2.72 -4.73
C ASP A 62 -6.85 -2.23 -4.32
N MET A 63 -6.73 -1.55 -3.17
CA MET A 63 -5.49 -0.99 -2.62
C MET A 63 -4.81 0.12 -3.43
N ARG A 64 -5.41 0.69 -4.49
CA ARG A 64 -4.86 1.86 -5.18
C ARG A 64 -5.02 3.12 -4.34
N PHE A 65 -4.00 3.96 -4.24
CA PHE A 65 -4.07 5.30 -3.67
C PHE A 65 -4.72 6.29 -4.62
N ASP A 66 -4.45 6.18 -5.92
CA ASP A 66 -5.12 6.92 -6.97
C ASP A 66 -6.15 6.03 -7.68
N PRO A 67 -7.47 6.32 -7.55
CA PRO A 67 -8.53 5.57 -8.22
C PRO A 67 -8.45 5.59 -9.75
N ALA A 68 -7.72 6.54 -10.36
CA ALA A 68 -7.53 6.61 -11.80
C ALA A 68 -6.53 5.57 -12.34
N GLN A 69 -5.69 4.98 -11.47
CA GLN A 69 -4.77 3.92 -11.86
C GLN A 69 -5.55 2.66 -12.24
N THR A 70 -5.07 1.88 -13.21
CA THR A 70 -5.78 0.67 -13.68
C THR A 70 -5.33 -0.60 -12.97
N PHE A 71 -4.16 -0.59 -12.34
CA PHE A 71 -3.55 -1.77 -11.72
C PHE A 71 -3.89 -1.85 -10.23
N SER A 72 -4.46 -2.97 -9.80
CA SER A 72 -5.01 -3.19 -8.46
C SER A 72 -4.41 -4.42 -7.77
N ALA A 73 -4.68 -4.58 -6.48
CA ALA A 73 -4.27 -5.76 -5.73
C ALA A 73 -4.92 -7.04 -6.27
N ALA A 74 -6.13 -6.97 -6.82
CA ALA A 74 -6.78 -8.10 -7.47
C ALA A 74 -5.98 -8.59 -8.68
N ASP A 75 -5.44 -7.67 -9.50
CA ASP A 75 -4.63 -8.02 -10.67
C ASP A 75 -3.34 -8.73 -10.24
N VAL A 76 -2.67 -8.22 -9.19
CA VAL A 76 -1.48 -8.87 -8.62
C VAL A 76 -1.80 -10.29 -8.17
N VAL A 77 -2.81 -10.48 -7.32
CA VAL A 77 -3.05 -11.78 -6.71
C VAL A 77 -3.70 -12.78 -7.64
N ASN A 78 -4.36 -12.36 -8.72
CA ASN A 78 -5.06 -13.26 -9.65
C ASN A 78 -4.24 -13.58 -10.91
N ASP A 79 -3.38 -12.67 -11.37
CA ASP A 79 -2.75 -12.81 -12.69
C ASP A 79 -1.25 -13.11 -12.63
N TRP A 80 -0.54 -12.72 -11.55
CA TRP A 80 0.90 -12.96 -11.46
C TRP A 80 1.20 -14.44 -11.22
N ASP A 81 2.35 -14.94 -11.67
CA ASP A 81 2.76 -16.32 -11.37
C ASP A 81 3.14 -16.52 -9.89
N GLU A 82 3.34 -17.78 -9.49
CA GLU A 82 3.68 -18.14 -8.10
C GLU A 82 5.02 -17.52 -7.64
N GLU A 83 6.01 -17.43 -8.53
CA GLU A 83 7.35 -16.95 -8.20
C GLU A 83 7.35 -15.44 -7.97
N ALA A 84 6.79 -14.68 -8.92
CA ALA A 84 6.63 -13.24 -8.82
C ALA A 84 5.82 -12.85 -7.58
N LEU A 85 4.74 -13.59 -7.29
CA LEU A 85 3.92 -13.34 -6.10
C LEU A 85 4.68 -13.65 -4.80
N ALA A 86 5.45 -14.74 -4.76
CA ALA A 86 6.28 -15.07 -3.60
C ALA A 86 7.38 -14.01 -3.37
N ASP A 87 7.98 -13.52 -4.45
CA ASP A 87 9.07 -12.54 -4.39
C ASP A 87 8.60 -11.21 -3.83
N VAL A 88 7.44 -10.70 -4.26
CA VAL A 88 6.92 -9.44 -3.70
C VAL A 88 6.46 -9.58 -2.26
N ILE A 89 5.82 -10.70 -1.91
CA ILE A 89 5.41 -10.98 -0.52
C ILE A 89 6.64 -11.06 0.39
N TYR A 90 7.73 -11.66 -0.09
CA TYR A 90 8.99 -11.72 0.64
C TYR A 90 9.64 -10.34 0.76
N ARG A 91 9.86 -9.67 -0.38
CA ARG A 91 10.65 -8.44 -0.47
C ARG A 91 9.97 -7.26 0.25
N TYR A 92 8.67 -7.10 0.06
CA TYR A 92 7.94 -5.93 0.55
C TYR A 92 7.12 -6.21 1.81
N GLY A 93 6.79 -7.47 2.07
CA GLY A 93 6.10 -7.90 3.29
C GLY A 93 7.02 -8.47 4.36
N GLU A 94 8.29 -8.75 4.04
CA GLU A 94 9.25 -9.44 4.92
C GLU A 94 8.71 -10.78 5.46
N GLU A 95 7.89 -11.47 4.66
CA GLU A 95 7.21 -12.69 5.08
C GLU A 95 7.99 -13.95 4.65
N GLN A 96 8.56 -14.64 5.62
CA GLN A 96 9.39 -15.83 5.42
C GLN A 96 8.60 -17.01 4.82
N GLN A 97 7.28 -17.08 5.04
CA GLN A 97 6.41 -18.08 4.44
C GLN A 97 5.87 -17.67 3.06
N SER A 98 6.48 -16.67 2.40
CA SER A 98 6.02 -16.12 1.11
C SER A 98 5.72 -17.19 0.06
N ARG A 99 6.64 -18.14 -0.16
CA ARG A 99 6.47 -19.25 -1.12
C ARG A 99 5.26 -20.12 -0.80
N ARG A 100 5.02 -20.38 0.48
CA ARG A 100 3.88 -21.17 0.96
C ARG A 100 2.57 -20.40 0.76
N ILE A 101 2.57 -19.10 1.03
CA ILE A 101 1.43 -18.22 0.80
C ILE A 101 1.13 -18.14 -0.70
N ALA A 102 2.11 -17.78 -1.53
CA ALA A 102 1.94 -17.62 -2.98
C ALA A 102 1.38 -18.89 -3.64
N ARG A 103 1.95 -20.07 -3.33
CA ARG A 103 1.42 -21.36 -3.81
C ARG A 103 -0.03 -21.58 -3.43
N TYR A 104 -0.37 -21.26 -2.18
CA TYR A 104 -1.74 -21.40 -1.71
C TYR A 104 -2.66 -20.44 -2.45
N LEU A 105 -2.27 -19.17 -2.61
CA LEU A 105 -3.06 -18.17 -3.33
C LEU A 105 -3.29 -18.60 -4.78
N VAL A 106 -2.25 -18.95 -5.53
CA VAL A 106 -2.35 -19.41 -6.93
C VAL A 106 -3.32 -20.57 -7.08
N LYS A 107 -3.30 -21.53 -6.15
CA LYS A 107 -4.20 -22.69 -6.17
C LYS A 107 -5.68 -22.35 -5.92
N HIS A 108 -5.98 -21.25 -5.23
CA HIS A 108 -7.34 -20.92 -4.77
C HIS A 108 -7.90 -19.63 -5.39
N ARG A 109 -7.25 -19.08 -6.41
CA ARG A 109 -7.81 -17.99 -7.23
C ARG A 109 -9.17 -18.38 -7.83
N PRO A 110 -10.05 -17.40 -8.11
CA PRO A 110 -9.84 -15.96 -7.99
C PRO A 110 -10.22 -15.38 -6.61
N PHE A 111 -9.62 -14.26 -6.24
CA PHE A 111 -9.98 -13.45 -5.07
C PHE A 111 -10.57 -12.10 -5.49
N ALA A 112 -11.72 -11.75 -4.93
CA ALA A 112 -12.42 -10.50 -5.21
C ALA A 112 -12.41 -9.52 -4.03
N THR A 113 -12.27 -10.03 -2.80
CA THR A 113 -12.38 -9.21 -1.58
C THR A 113 -11.20 -9.38 -0.64
N THR A 114 -10.99 -8.35 0.19
CA THR A 114 -9.96 -8.36 1.24
C THR A 114 -10.16 -9.49 2.25
N ALA A 115 -11.41 -9.82 2.58
CA ALA A 115 -11.73 -10.90 3.51
C ALA A 115 -11.31 -12.28 2.95
N GLN A 116 -11.63 -12.56 1.68
CA GLN A 116 -11.25 -13.81 1.03
C GLN A 116 -9.73 -13.99 1.00
N LEU A 117 -9.00 -12.92 0.64
CA LEU A 117 -7.54 -12.96 0.61
C LEU A 117 -6.95 -13.18 2.01
N ALA A 118 -7.46 -12.47 3.03
CA ALA A 118 -6.95 -12.60 4.39
C ALA A 118 -7.18 -14.01 4.96
N GLU A 119 -8.34 -14.60 4.71
CA GLU A 119 -8.63 -15.99 5.08
C GLU A 119 -7.69 -16.95 4.37
N ALA A 120 -7.47 -16.80 3.06
CA ALA A 120 -6.57 -17.66 2.31
C ALA A 120 -5.13 -17.60 2.83
N VAL A 121 -4.62 -16.40 3.15
CA VAL A 121 -3.29 -16.24 3.76
C VAL A 121 -3.23 -16.91 5.14
N GLU A 122 -4.28 -16.75 5.96
CA GLU A 122 -4.34 -17.38 7.28
C GLU A 122 -4.34 -18.92 7.18
N GLN A 123 -5.13 -19.48 6.26
CA GLN A 123 -5.15 -20.93 6.00
C GLN A 123 -3.80 -21.41 5.46
N ALA A 124 -3.16 -20.63 4.57
CA ALA A 124 -1.84 -20.96 4.03
C ALA A 124 -0.82 -21.14 5.15
N VAL A 125 -0.72 -20.21 6.10
CA VAL A 125 0.27 -20.29 7.20
C VAL A 125 -0.18 -21.17 8.38
N GLY A 126 -1.44 -21.59 8.40
CA GLY A 126 -2.01 -22.42 9.47
C GLY A 126 -2.37 -21.62 10.73
N GLY A 127 -3.05 -20.48 10.55
CA GLY A 127 -3.57 -19.65 11.63
C GLY A 127 -2.53 -18.72 12.26
N ARG A 128 -2.94 -17.99 13.31
CA ARG A 128 -2.10 -17.00 13.98
C ARG A 128 -0.92 -17.57 14.78
N ARG A 129 -0.96 -18.85 15.19
CA ARG A 129 0.07 -19.53 16.01
C ARG A 129 0.60 -18.69 17.18
N GLY A 130 -0.28 -17.95 17.86
CA GLY A 130 0.07 -17.08 18.99
C GLY A 130 0.65 -15.70 18.62
N SER A 131 0.78 -15.37 17.33
CA SER A 131 1.18 -14.04 16.87
C SER A 131 0.12 -12.99 17.21
N ARG A 132 0.59 -11.85 17.74
CA ARG A 132 -0.22 -10.65 17.96
C ARG A 132 -0.65 -9.99 16.64
N ILE A 133 0.16 -10.16 15.60
CA ILE A 133 -0.07 -9.60 14.27
C ILE A 133 -0.82 -10.63 13.43
N HIS A 134 -1.86 -10.19 12.72
CA HIS A 134 -2.59 -11.06 11.81
C HIS A 134 -1.66 -11.56 10.69
N PRO A 135 -1.70 -12.85 10.31
CA PRO A 135 -0.91 -13.39 9.22
C PRO A 135 -1.00 -12.63 7.90
N ALA A 136 -2.16 -12.05 7.59
CA ALA A 136 -2.42 -11.31 6.37
C ALA A 136 -1.73 -9.93 6.33
N THR A 137 -1.36 -9.35 7.48
CA THR A 137 -0.82 -7.98 7.57
C THR A 137 0.35 -7.74 6.62
N ARG A 138 1.33 -8.66 6.61
CA ARG A 138 2.52 -8.55 5.77
C ARG A 138 2.23 -8.74 4.28
N THR A 139 1.33 -9.66 3.94
CA THR A 139 0.90 -9.84 2.55
C THR A 139 0.18 -8.60 2.03
N PHE A 140 -0.72 -8.02 2.83
CA PHE A 140 -1.42 -6.78 2.48
C PHE A 140 -0.48 -5.60 2.32
N GLN A 141 0.51 -5.47 3.21
CA GLN A 141 1.57 -4.46 3.08
C GLN A 141 2.33 -4.62 1.76
N ALA A 142 2.75 -5.85 1.43
CA ALA A 142 3.47 -6.11 0.19
C ALA A 142 2.66 -5.74 -1.05
N LEU A 143 1.39 -6.14 -1.10
CA LEU A 143 0.50 -5.82 -2.22
C LEU A 143 0.30 -4.30 -2.36
N ARG A 144 0.11 -3.59 -1.25
CA ARG A 144 -0.04 -2.14 -1.25
C ARG A 144 1.20 -1.44 -1.82
N ILE A 145 2.38 -1.85 -1.39
CA ILE A 145 3.67 -1.31 -1.86
C ILE A 145 3.81 -1.49 -3.37
N VAL A 146 3.47 -2.68 -3.88
CA VAL A 146 3.54 -3.00 -5.32
C VAL A 146 2.56 -2.17 -6.13
N VAL A 147 1.28 -2.15 -5.73
CA VAL A 147 0.20 -1.46 -6.45
C VAL A 147 0.50 0.04 -6.57
N ASN A 148 1.06 0.63 -5.52
CA ASN A 148 1.29 2.07 -5.45
C ASN A 148 2.74 2.50 -5.75
N GLN A 149 3.62 1.55 -6.09
CA GLN A 149 5.04 1.81 -6.34
C GLN A 149 5.70 2.61 -5.20
N GLU A 150 5.32 2.34 -3.94
CA GLU A 150 5.64 3.20 -2.78
C GLU A 150 7.15 3.43 -2.63
N LEU A 151 7.96 2.39 -2.83
CA LEU A 151 9.42 2.49 -2.70
C LEU A 151 10.06 3.24 -3.86
N GLN A 152 9.57 3.08 -5.09
CA GLN A 152 10.07 3.84 -6.24
C GLN A 152 9.79 5.34 -6.05
N GLN A 153 8.58 5.68 -5.61
CA GLN A 153 8.23 7.07 -5.30
C GLN A 153 9.15 7.66 -4.22
N LEU A 154 9.55 6.85 -3.24
CA LEU A 154 10.48 7.29 -2.20
C LEU A 154 11.90 7.49 -2.73
N GLU A 155 12.38 6.56 -3.57
CA GLU A 155 13.68 6.68 -4.23
C GLU A 155 13.77 7.92 -5.13
N GLU A 156 12.67 8.29 -5.81
CA GLU A 156 12.58 9.50 -6.64
C GLU A 156 12.52 10.78 -5.79
N ALA A 157 11.87 10.75 -4.64
CA ALA A 157 11.65 11.92 -3.79
C ALA A 157 12.84 12.27 -2.88
N LEU A 158 13.57 11.28 -2.36
CA LEU A 158 14.66 11.52 -1.40
C LEU A 158 15.77 12.45 -1.93
N PRO A 159 16.21 12.36 -3.21
CA PRO A 159 17.18 13.29 -3.76
C PRO A 159 16.68 14.74 -3.91
N GLN A 160 15.37 14.96 -3.86
CA GLN A 160 14.72 16.28 -3.98
C GLN A 160 14.53 16.98 -2.63
N ALA A 161 14.77 16.27 -1.52
CA ALA A 161 14.43 16.70 -0.16
C ALA A 161 15.58 17.38 0.59
#